data_AF-A0A3D1P883-F1
#
_entry.id   AF-A0A3D1P883-F1
#
_cell.length_a   1.000
_cell.length_b   1.000
_cell.length_c   1.000
_cell.angle_alpha   90.00
_cell.angle_beta   90.00
_cell.angle_gamma   90.00
#
_symmetry.space_group_name_H-M   'P 1'
#
loop_
_entity.id
_entity.type
_entity.pdbx_description
1 polymer ?
#
loop_
_entity_poly.entity_id
_entity_poly.type
_entity_poly.pdbx_seq_one_letter_code
_entity_poly.pdbx_strand_id
1 'polypeptide(L)'
;MDLNQQPSTQFLTLEESAKVDAALLSSPEKFLARLTISSQRLLQHIAQEYDVKIEDLTAQQIVDWFEKDGKIRREQGIDAAYLKW
;
A
#
# COMPACT_ATOMS: atom_id res chain seq x y z
N MET A 1 9.80 -18.72 21.94
CA MET A 1 9.67 -17.29 21.57
C MET A 1 9.16 -17.29 20.14
N ASP A 2 7.85 -17.16 19.99
CA ASP A 2 7.18 -17.22 18.70
C ASP A 2 7.51 -15.98 17.87
N LEU A 3 8.31 -16.16 16.82
CA LEU A 3 8.67 -15.14 15.83
C LEU A 3 7.61 -15.11 14.71
N ASN A 4 6.32 -15.09 15.07
CA ASN A 4 5.26 -14.95 14.08
C ASN A 4 4.92 -13.46 13.89
N GLN A 5 5.90 -12.67 13.49
CA GLN A 5 5.63 -11.36 12.91
C GLN A 5 5.00 -11.61 11.54
N GLN A 6 3.66 -11.61 11.48
CA GLN A 6 2.96 -11.52 10.20
C GLN A 6 3.59 -10.36 9.42
N PRO A 7 4.00 -10.55 8.15
CA PRO A 7 4.59 -9.47 7.39
C PRO A 7 3.56 -8.35 7.32
N SER A 8 3.81 -7.26 8.04
CA SER A 8 3.18 -5.96 7.81
C SER A 8 3.12 -5.77 6.31
N THR A 9 1.94 -5.57 5.73
CA THR A 9 1.69 -5.59 4.28
C THR A 9 2.87 -4.99 3.53
N GLN A 10 3.74 -5.85 3.00
CA GLN A 10 5.01 -5.39 2.44
C GLN A 10 4.72 -4.98 1.00
N PHE A 11 4.42 -3.71 0.81
CA PHE A 11 4.03 -3.19 -0.50
C PHE A 11 5.18 -3.13 -1.50
N LEU A 12 6.43 -3.36 -1.10
CA LEU A 12 7.56 -3.58 -2.01
C LEU A 12 8.15 -4.96 -1.80
N THR A 13 8.37 -5.69 -2.90
CA THR A 13 9.15 -6.92 -2.83
C THR A 13 10.64 -6.60 -2.61
N LEU A 14 11.41 -7.60 -2.15
CA LEU A 14 12.85 -7.49 -2.06
C LEU A 14 13.49 -7.18 -3.43
N GLU A 15 12.95 -7.78 -4.49
CA GLU A 15 13.42 -7.55 -5.85
C GLU A 15 13.20 -6.10 -6.30
N GLU A 16 12.03 -5.52 -6.02
CA GLU A 16 11.76 -4.12 -6.35
C GLU A 16 12.58 -3.16 -5.53
N SER A 17 12.80 -3.48 -4.25
CA SER A 17 13.68 -2.71 -3.39
C SER A 17 15.10 -2.68 -3.97
N ALA A 18 15.62 -3.84 -4.41
CA ALA A 18 16.91 -3.94 -5.07
C ALA A 18 16.97 -3.16 -6.39
N LYS A 19 15.89 -3.17 -7.20
CA LYS A 19 15.80 -2.35 -8.42
C LYS A 19 15.87 -0.85 -8.12
N VAL A 20 15.19 -0.38 -7.08
CA VAL A 20 15.26 1.03 -6.65
C VAL A 20 16.65 1.39 -6.13
N ASP A 21 17.30 0.48 -5.40
CA ASP A 21 18.65 0.71 -4.86
C ASP A 21 19.72 0.77 -5.94
N ALA A 22 19.61 -0.08 -6.96
CA ALA A 22 20.52 -0.11 -8.11
C ALA A 22 20.35 1.08 -9.06
N ALA A 23 19.21 1.78 -9.01
CA ALA A 23 18.95 2.92 -9.87
C ALA A 23 19.85 4.11 -9.55
N LEU A 24 20.26 4.86 -10.59
CA LEU A 24 21.04 6.10 -10.47
C LEU A 24 20.13 7.27 -10.06
N LEU A 25 19.51 7.13 -8.89
CA LEU A 25 18.59 8.09 -8.28
C LEU A 25 19.20 8.64 -6.99
N SER A 26 18.91 9.92 -6.71
CA SER A 26 19.16 10.52 -5.40
C SER A 26 18.30 9.88 -4.31
N SER A 27 18.65 10.07 -3.03
CA SER A 27 17.88 9.53 -1.91
C SER A 27 16.39 9.95 -1.92
N PRO A 28 16.03 11.23 -2.19
CA PRO A 28 14.63 11.63 -2.31
C PRO A 28 13.89 10.93 -3.45
N GLU A 29 14.53 10.76 -4.60
CA GLU A 29 13.94 10.07 -5.76
C GLU A 29 13.75 8.58 -5.47
N LYS A 30 14.71 7.93 -4.79
CA LYS A 30 14.55 6.54 -4.34
C LYS A 30 13.40 6.39 -3.35
N PHE A 31 13.23 7.33 -2.42
CA PHE A 31 12.07 7.34 -1.52
C PHE A 31 10.76 7.46 -2.32
N LEU A 32 10.69 8.44 -3.22
CA LEU A 32 9.51 8.66 -4.06
C LEU A 32 9.19 7.44 -4.92
N ALA A 33 10.19 6.79 -5.52
CA ALA A 33 10.00 5.57 -6.31
C ALA A 33 9.38 4.43 -5.49
N ARG A 34 9.85 4.22 -4.25
CA ARG A 34 9.24 3.23 -3.34
C ARG A 34 7.82 3.59 -2.97
N LEU A 35 7.55 4.87 -2.71
CA LEU A 35 6.21 5.35 -2.41
C LEU A 35 5.27 5.09 -3.61
N THR A 36 5.69 5.47 -4.82
CA THR A 36 4.90 5.28 -6.04
C THR A 36 4.60 3.81 -6.33
N ILE A 37 5.59 2.92 -6.20
CA ILE A 37 5.38 1.46 -6.39
C ILE A 37 4.39 0.93 -5.34
N SER A 38 4.52 1.36 -4.09
CA SER A 38 3.59 0.97 -3.02
C SER A 38 2.17 1.46 -3.30
N SER A 39 2.04 2.73 -3.70
CA SER A 39 0.76 3.34 -4.07
C SER A 39 0.12 2.64 -5.26
N GLN A 40 0.87 2.20 -6.27
CA GLN A 40 0.33 1.47 -7.41
C GLN A 40 -0.38 0.19 -6.97
N ARG A 41 0.22 -0.60 -6.08
CA ARG A 41 -0.41 -1.82 -5.55
C ARG A 41 -1.66 -1.52 -4.74
N LEU A 42 -1.61 -0.48 -3.92
CA LEU A 42 -2.78 -0.07 -3.15
C LEU A 42 -3.92 0.36 -4.08
N LEU A 43 -3.63 1.15 -5.12
CA LEU A 43 -4.61 1.56 -6.12
C LEU A 43 -5.20 0.37 -6.88
N GLN A 44 -4.39 -0.65 -7.21
CA GLN A 44 -4.88 -1.90 -7.80
C GLN A 44 -5.84 -2.62 -6.86
N HIS A 45 -5.53 -2.70 -5.57
CA HIS A 45 -6.40 -3.30 -4.58
C HIS A 45 -7.72 -2.53 -4.41
N ILE A 46 -7.67 -1.20 -4.32
CA ILE A 46 -8.87 -0.36 -4.22
C ILE A 46 -9.73 -0.52 -5.48
N ALA A 47 -9.12 -0.52 -6.68
CA ALA A 47 -9.84 -0.71 -7.94
C ALA A 47 -10.60 -2.03 -7.97
N GLN A 48 -9.98 -3.10 -7.48
CA GLN A 48 -10.62 -4.41 -7.36
C GLN A 48 -11.81 -4.40 -6.38
N GLU A 49 -11.70 -3.72 -5.24
CA GLU A 49 -12.81 -3.61 -4.29
C GLU A 49 -14.02 -2.85 -4.84
N TYR A 50 -13.79 -1.83 -5.68
CA TYR A 50 -14.85 -1.05 -6.32
C TYR A 50 -15.34 -1.65 -7.64
N ASP A 51 -14.75 -2.75 -8.12
CA ASP A 51 -15.03 -3.36 -9.43
C ASP A 51 -14.93 -2.35 -10.60
N VAL A 52 -13.89 -1.53 -10.56
CA VAL A 52 -13.57 -0.55 -11.61
C VAL A 52 -12.18 -0.80 -12.16
N LYS A 53 -11.88 -0.27 -13.35
CA LYS A 53 -10.50 -0.23 -13.82
C LYS A 53 -9.69 0.76 -12.98
N ILE A 54 -8.40 0.52 -12.86
CA ILE A 54 -7.52 1.40 -12.09
C ILE A 54 -7.49 2.83 -12.67
N GLU A 55 -7.60 2.99 -13.98
CA GLU A 55 -7.69 4.30 -14.64
C GLU A 55 -9.01 5.05 -14.37
N ASP A 56 -10.06 4.34 -13.96
CA ASP A 56 -11.38 4.90 -13.67
C ASP A 56 -11.54 5.24 -12.16
N LEU A 57 -10.54 4.92 -11.34
CA LEU A 57 -10.57 5.16 -9.90
C LEU A 57 -10.59 6.66 -9.61
N THR A 58 -11.63 7.13 -8.91
CA THR A 58 -11.77 8.54 -8.56
C THR A 58 -11.07 8.88 -7.24
N ALA A 59 -10.69 10.16 -7.08
CA ALA A 59 -10.15 10.65 -5.81
C ALA A 59 -11.13 10.42 -4.64
N GLN A 60 -12.44 10.55 -4.88
CA GLN A 60 -13.45 10.30 -3.86
C GLN A 60 -13.46 8.84 -3.42
N GLN A 61 -13.43 7.89 -4.35
CA GLN A 61 -13.37 6.45 -4.01
C GLN A 61 -12.10 6.10 -3.24
N ILE A 62 -10.96 6.72 -3.56
CA ILE A 62 -9.73 6.56 -2.78
C ILE A 62 -9.98 7.04 -1.34
N VAL A 63 -10.48 8.26 -1.16
CA VAL A 63 -10.75 8.82 0.18
C VAL A 63 -11.73 7.94 0.96
N ASP A 64 -12.84 7.55 0.34
CA ASP A 64 -13.87 6.70 0.96
C ASP A 64 -13.29 5.35 1.40
N TRP A 65 -12.41 4.76 0.59
CA TRP A 65 -11.73 3.52 0.94
C TRP A 65 -10.81 3.71 2.15
N PHE A 66 -10.02 4.78 2.20
CA PHE A 66 -9.15 5.09 3.35
C PHE A 66 -9.97 5.34 4.62
N GLU A 67 -11.12 6.00 4.52
CA GLU A 67 -12.04 6.19 5.65
C GLU A 67 -12.61 4.86 6.14
N LYS A 68 -13.04 3.99 5.22
CA LYS A 68 -13.53 2.64 5.51
C LYS A 68 -12.45 1.81 6.22
N ASP A 69 -11.25 1.73 5.67
CA ASP A 69 -10.14 0.95 6.25
C ASP A 69 -9.71 1.51 7.61
N GLY A 70 -9.61 2.84 7.72
CA GLY A 70 -9.33 3.53 8.97
C GLY A 70 -10.40 3.29 10.05
N LYS A 71 -11.67 3.17 9.65
CA LYS A 71 -12.76 2.80 10.56
C LYS A 71 -12.61 1.35 11.05
N ILE A 72 -12.34 0.41 10.14
CA ILE A 72 -12.06 -1.00 10.49
C ILE A 72 -10.92 -1.07 11.50
N ARG A 73 -9.81 -0.34 11.25
CA ARG A 73 -8.68 -0.29 12.18
C ARG A 73 -9.07 0.19 13.57
N ARG A 74 -9.84 1.28 13.66
CA ARG A 74 -10.26 1.86 14.95
C ARG A 74 -11.21 0.97 15.72
N GLU A 75 -12.12 0.26 15.03
CA GLU A 75 -13.19 -0.52 15.65
C GLU A 75 -12.80 -1.98 15.91
N GLN A 76 -11.97 -2.56 15.05
CA GLN A 76 -11.67 -3.99 15.01
C GLN A 76 -10.17 -4.29 15.20
N GLY A 77 -9.32 -3.26 15.26
CA GLY A 77 -7.89 -3.39 15.48
C GLY A 77 -7.05 -3.39 14.20
N ILE A 78 -5.74 -3.21 14.37
CA ILE A 78 -4.76 -3.09 13.27
C ILE A 78 -4.70 -4.32 12.37
N ASP A 79 -4.95 -5.50 12.92
CA ASP A 79 -4.90 -6.75 12.18
C ASP A 79 -6.15 -6.97 11.31
N ALA A 80 -7.25 -6.26 11.58
CA ALA A 80 -8.46 -6.33 10.78
C ALA A 80 -8.43 -5.41 9.53
N ALA A 81 -7.71 -4.29 9.61
CA ALA A 81 -7.57 -3.34 8.50
C ALA A 81 -6.62 -3.87 7.43
N TYR A 82 -6.79 -3.46 6.18
CA TYR A 82 -5.85 -3.75 5.10
C TYR A 82 -4.50 -3.05 5.35
N LEU A 83 -4.54 -1.77 5.73
CA LEU A 83 -3.34 -1.03 6.12
C LEU A 83 -2.98 -1.34 7.57
N LYS A 84 -1.77 -1.86 7.76
CA LYS A 84 -1.24 -2.29 9.06
C LYS A 84 -0.47 -1.20 9.82
N TRP A 85 -0.79 0.07 9.55
CA TRP A 85 -0.18 1.25 10.18
C TRP A 85 -1.20 2.34 10.47
#